data_AF-A0A3M1FL65-F1
#
_entry.id   AF-A0A3M1FL65-F1
#
_cell.length_a   1.000
_cell.length_b   1.000
_cell.length_c   1.000
_cell.angle_alpha   90.00
_cell.angle_beta   90.00
_cell.angle_gamma   90.00
#
_symmetry.space_group_name_H-M   'P 1'
#
loop_
_entity.id
_entity.type
_entity.pdbx_description
1 polymer ?
#
loop_
_entity_poly.entity_id
_entity_poly.type
_entity_poly.pdbx_seq_one_letter_code
_entity_poly.pdbx_strand_id
1 'polypeptide(L)'
;VEGELIERDTGEVTLMGTDEVVPPRPLVSVGVSGLSQGTRRQQLTLWMCAPENPMLARAAVNRAWAMLFGRGLVEPIDDIRSIDAATHPQLLDELSRYFAQSGYDYRNLLRVLANTRLYSRSNRHPAGPVPEASYAAMSLKPLTARQMAASLAQVARTIPSADDPIVLQTTRQLGRLRGDASEAKLGIVSALTLLHGQVVDRLSRESTSRLLMALDAPHLDAHQQIRWMFLATVNRNPTNEEMQALSQWVGEVKRQAANATKAVNG
;
A
#
# COMPACT_ATOMS: atom_id res chain seq x y z
N VAL A 1 7.94 -22.70 -4.31
CA VAL A 1 9.18 -23.06 -5.03
C VAL A 1 10.18 -21.99 -4.68
N GLU A 2 11.02 -22.24 -3.67
CA GLU A 2 12.14 -21.36 -3.37
C GLU A 2 13.10 -21.45 -4.56
N GLY A 3 13.27 -20.35 -5.29
CA GLY A 3 14.24 -20.28 -6.37
C GLY A 3 15.64 -20.26 -5.78
N GLU A 4 16.43 -21.29 -6.05
CA GLU A 4 17.83 -21.31 -5.64
C GLU A 4 18.61 -20.29 -6.49
N LEU A 5 19.27 -19.34 -5.82
CA LEU A 5 20.06 -18.30 -6.48
C LEU A 5 21.40 -18.90 -6.90
N ILE A 6 21.54 -19.22 -8.19
CA ILE A 6 22.80 -19.70 -8.77
C ILE A 6 23.57 -18.51 -9.32
N GLU A 7 24.80 -18.30 -8.83
CA GLU A 7 25.73 -17.33 -9.41
C GLU A 7 26.49 -17.97 -10.57
N ARG A 8 26.67 -17.21 -11.66
CA ARG A 8 27.38 -17.65 -12.85
C ARG A 8 28.47 -16.63 -13.18
N ASP A 9 29.63 -17.13 -13.60
CA ASP A 9 30.73 -16.29 -14.07
C ASP A 9 30.52 -15.79 -15.52
N THR A 10 29.43 -16.20 -16.17
CA THR A 10 29.04 -15.79 -17.52
C THR A 10 28.09 -14.57 -17.50
N GLY A 11 27.92 -13.90 -18.65
CA GLY A 11 27.02 -12.73 -18.78
C GLY A 11 27.70 -11.43 -19.17
N GLU A 12 28.88 -11.51 -19.79
CA GLU A 12 29.53 -10.35 -20.40
C GLU A 12 28.71 -9.88 -21.60
N VAL A 13 28.58 -8.56 -21.73
CA VAL A 13 27.90 -7.93 -22.87
C VAL A 13 28.98 -7.45 -23.82
N THR A 14 28.98 -8.02 -25.02
CA THR A 14 29.85 -7.59 -26.11
C THR A 14 29.17 -6.49 -26.92
N LEU A 15 29.99 -5.61 -27.50
CA LEU A 15 29.52 -4.65 -28.49
C LEU A 15 29.05 -5.42 -29.74
N MET A 16 27.87 -5.06 -30.27
CA MET A 16 27.30 -5.76 -31.42
C MET A 16 28.25 -5.69 -32.63
N GLY A 17 28.69 -6.85 -33.11
CA GLY A 17 29.62 -6.98 -34.24
C GLY A 17 31.10 -7.02 -33.86
N THR A 18 31.44 -7.08 -32.57
CA THR A 18 32.82 -7.16 -32.06
C THR A 18 32.92 -8.15 -30.90
N ASP A 19 34.11 -8.75 -30.74
CA ASP A 19 34.45 -9.59 -29.57
C ASP A 19 34.90 -8.75 -28.36
N GLU A 20 34.72 -7.43 -28.41
CA GLU A 20 35.09 -6.50 -27.34
C GLU A 20 34.04 -6.54 -26.21
N VAL A 21 34.50 -6.93 -25.02
CA VAL A 21 33.70 -6.96 -23.80
C VAL A 21 33.65 -5.56 -23.19
N VAL A 22 32.44 -5.04 -22.96
CA VAL A 22 32.26 -3.74 -22.33
C VAL A 22 32.31 -3.87 -20.81
N PRO A 23 33.29 -3.26 -20.11
CA PRO A 23 33.30 -3.26 -18.66
C PRO A 23 32.12 -2.43 -18.12
N PRO A 24 31.48 -2.84 -17.01
CA PRO A 24 30.38 -2.10 -16.44
C PRO A 24 30.85 -0.71 -15.99
N ARG A 25 30.21 0.34 -16.51
CA ARG A 25 30.44 1.71 -16.07
C ARG A 25 29.33 2.14 -15.11
N PRO A 26 29.61 2.33 -13.82
CA PRO A 26 28.60 2.81 -12.89
C PRO A 26 28.16 4.24 -13.24
N LEU A 27 26.90 4.56 -12.91
CA LEU A 27 26.29 5.87 -13.14
C LEU A 27 27.03 7.00 -12.41
N VAL A 28 27.65 6.67 -11.27
CA VAL A 28 28.46 7.58 -10.46
C VAL A 28 29.85 7.00 -10.37
N SER A 29 30.87 7.78 -10.73
CA SER A 29 32.28 7.38 -10.74
C SER A 29 32.91 7.28 -9.35
N VAL A 30 32.18 7.66 -8.30
CA VAL A 30 32.68 7.70 -6.92
C VAL A 30 32.37 6.36 -6.23
N GLY A 31 33.34 5.83 -5.46
CA GLY A 31 33.18 4.57 -4.71
C GLY A 31 33.53 3.28 -5.46
N VAL A 32 34.13 3.38 -6.66
CA VAL A 32 34.56 2.21 -7.47
C VAL A 32 35.94 1.66 -7.02
N SER A 33 36.62 2.38 -6.13
CA SER A 33 37.95 2.03 -5.61
C SER A 33 37.88 0.79 -4.70
N GLY A 34 37.79 -0.40 -5.29
CA GLY A 34 37.83 -1.67 -4.55
C GLY A 34 36.99 -2.82 -5.09
N LEU A 35 36.29 -2.67 -6.22
CA LEU A 35 35.40 -3.71 -6.77
C LEU A 35 36.13 -4.94 -7.37
N SER A 36 37.40 -5.16 -7.06
CA SER A 36 38.18 -6.29 -7.60
C SER A 36 37.96 -7.62 -6.85
N GLN A 37 37.17 -7.62 -5.78
CA GLN A 37 36.96 -8.79 -4.92
C GLN A 37 35.46 -9.11 -4.81
N GLY A 38 35.15 -10.42 -4.82
CA GLY A 38 33.78 -10.92 -4.69
C GLY A 38 33.02 -10.98 -6.02
N THR A 39 31.78 -11.44 -5.93
CA THR A 39 30.93 -11.72 -7.10
C THR A 39 30.33 -10.45 -7.69
N ARG A 40 29.88 -10.46 -8.95
CA ARG A 40 29.32 -9.26 -9.60
C ARG A 40 28.16 -8.64 -8.81
N ARG A 41 27.34 -9.46 -8.15
CA ARG A 41 26.25 -9.00 -7.27
C ARG A 41 26.77 -8.33 -6.01
N GLN A 42 27.81 -8.89 -5.40
CA GLN A 42 28.46 -8.29 -4.23
C GLN A 42 29.11 -6.96 -4.60
N GLN A 43 29.81 -6.89 -5.74
CA GLN A 43 30.39 -5.66 -6.26
C GLN A 43 29.32 -4.58 -6.49
N LEU A 44 28.19 -4.93 -7.11
CA LEU A 44 27.06 -4.00 -7.28
C LEU A 44 26.52 -3.52 -5.92
N THR A 45 26.36 -4.42 -4.96
CA THR A 45 25.84 -4.09 -3.62
C THR A 45 26.78 -3.14 -2.88
N LEU A 46 28.09 -3.40 -2.94
CA LEU A 46 29.11 -2.54 -2.35
C LEU A 46 29.09 -1.14 -2.99
N TRP A 47 28.97 -1.05 -4.33
CA TRP A 47 28.85 0.22 -5.03
C TRP A 47 27.54 0.97 -4.70
N MET A 48 26.42 0.26 -4.57
CA MET A 48 25.12 0.86 -4.22
C MET A 48 25.09 1.40 -2.79
N CYS A 49 25.76 0.72 -1.86
CA CYS A 49 25.83 1.09 -0.45
C CYS A 49 27.07 1.94 -0.09
N ALA A 50 27.87 2.33 -1.09
CA ALA A 50 29.05 3.17 -0.87
C ALA A 50 28.60 4.52 -0.27
N PRO A 51 29.29 5.04 0.78
CA PRO A 51 28.96 6.34 1.38
C PRO A 51 28.94 7.49 0.37
N GLU A 52 29.73 7.37 -0.69
CA GLU A 52 29.85 8.35 -1.76
C GLU A 52 28.75 8.25 -2.81
N ASN A 53 27.90 7.22 -2.75
CA ASN A 53 26.76 7.02 -3.63
C ASN A 53 25.43 7.39 -2.92
N PRO A 54 24.95 8.63 -3.04
CA PRO A 54 23.72 9.04 -2.38
C PRO A 54 22.45 8.49 -3.06
N MET A 55 22.56 7.90 -4.25
CA MET A 55 21.40 7.58 -5.08
C MET A 55 20.50 6.54 -4.44
N LEU A 56 21.07 5.46 -3.87
CA LEU A 56 20.29 4.41 -3.22
C LEU A 56 19.46 4.98 -2.06
N ALA A 57 20.11 5.75 -1.18
CA ALA A 57 19.45 6.33 -0.02
C ALA A 57 18.35 7.32 -0.43
N ARG A 58 18.64 8.21 -1.38
CA ARG A 58 17.66 9.17 -1.93
C ARG A 58 16.46 8.46 -2.55
N ALA A 59 16.69 7.44 -3.38
CA ALA A 59 15.63 6.70 -4.05
C ALA A 59 14.75 5.94 -3.06
N ALA A 60 15.36 5.25 -2.10
CA ALA A 60 14.63 4.53 -1.05
C ALA A 60 13.79 5.47 -0.18
N VAL A 61 14.37 6.61 0.24
CA VAL A 61 13.65 7.63 1.02
C VAL A 61 12.52 8.25 0.21
N ASN A 62 12.75 8.63 -1.06
CA ASN A 62 11.72 9.19 -1.90
C ASN A 62 10.55 8.22 -2.10
N ARG A 63 10.84 6.93 -2.28
CA ARG A 63 9.83 5.87 -2.40
C ARG A 63 9.06 5.64 -1.10
N ALA A 64 9.75 5.61 0.04
CA ALA A 64 9.11 5.51 1.35
C ALA A 64 8.20 6.72 1.63
N TRP A 65 8.68 7.91 1.27
CA TRP A 65 7.94 9.15 1.37
C TRP A 65 6.68 9.12 0.51
N ALA A 66 6.79 8.83 -0.79
CA ALA A 66 5.64 8.70 -1.68
C ALA A 66 4.65 7.62 -1.20
N MET A 67 5.16 6.51 -0.65
CA MET A 67 4.32 5.45 -0.12
C MET A 67 3.42 5.93 1.01
N LEU A 68 3.96 6.75 1.93
CA LEU A 68 3.23 7.26 3.09
C LEU A 68 2.42 8.52 2.76
N PHE A 69 3.00 9.48 2.06
CA PHE A 69 2.41 10.81 1.83
C PHE A 69 1.75 10.98 0.45
N GLY A 70 1.70 9.92 -0.36
CA GLY A 70 1.03 9.89 -1.66
C GLY A 70 1.87 10.40 -2.84
N ARG A 71 2.75 11.37 -2.60
CA ARG A 71 3.63 11.99 -3.62
C ARG A 71 5.08 12.01 -3.16
N GLY A 72 6.01 11.68 -4.05
CA GLY A 72 7.45 11.76 -3.76
C GLY A 72 7.93 13.20 -3.56
N LEU A 73 9.02 13.36 -2.79
CA LEU A 73 9.74 14.63 -2.73
C LEU A 73 10.33 15.01 -4.09
N VAL A 74 10.73 13.98 -4.86
CA VAL A 74 11.05 14.04 -6.30
C VAL A 74 9.98 13.26 -7.05
N GLU A 75 9.49 13.82 -8.15
CA GLU A 75 8.47 13.20 -9.00
C GLU A 75 8.94 13.26 -10.46
N PRO A 76 8.95 12.16 -11.22
CA PRO A 76 8.44 10.82 -10.90
C PRO A 76 9.24 10.04 -9.85
N ILE A 77 8.59 9.14 -9.09
CA ILE A 77 9.26 8.32 -8.07
C ILE A 77 10.31 7.34 -8.63
N ASP A 78 10.15 6.90 -9.89
CA ASP A 78 10.98 5.89 -10.54
C ASP A 78 12.02 6.49 -11.51
N ASP A 79 11.98 7.80 -11.75
CA ASP A 79 12.92 8.53 -12.63
C ASP A 79 13.63 9.62 -11.83
N ILE A 80 14.48 9.19 -10.88
CA ILE A 80 15.29 10.12 -10.08
C ILE A 80 16.61 10.35 -10.80
N ARG A 81 16.73 11.49 -11.46
CA ARG A 81 17.95 11.97 -12.10
C ARG A 81 18.70 12.90 -11.17
N SER A 82 20.00 13.06 -11.42
CA SER A 82 20.85 14.00 -10.67
C SER A 82 20.42 15.47 -10.82
N ILE A 83 19.58 15.78 -11.81
CA ILE A 83 19.12 17.13 -12.16
C ILE A 83 17.74 17.43 -11.53
N ASP A 84 17.01 16.42 -11.06
CA ASP A 84 15.62 16.63 -10.65
C ASP A 84 15.53 17.38 -9.31
N ALA A 85 14.87 18.53 -9.35
CA ALA A 85 14.68 19.37 -8.18
C ALA A 85 13.65 18.73 -7.23
N ALA A 86 14.12 18.28 -6.07
CA ALA A 86 13.24 17.89 -4.97
C ALA A 86 12.45 19.11 -4.49
N THR A 87 11.18 18.90 -4.14
CA THR A 87 10.31 19.94 -3.54
C THR A 87 10.91 20.50 -2.24
N HIS A 88 11.53 19.62 -1.44
CA HIS A 88 12.20 19.96 -0.20
C HIS A 88 13.59 19.30 -0.17
N PRO A 89 14.62 19.91 -0.80
CA PRO A 89 15.91 19.27 -1.01
C PRO A 89 16.65 19.00 0.31
N GLN A 90 16.64 19.97 1.23
CA GLN A 90 17.25 19.81 2.56
C GLN A 90 16.65 18.63 3.34
N LEU A 91 15.32 18.46 3.28
CA LEU A 91 14.65 17.36 3.94
C LEU A 91 15.03 16.00 3.34
N LEU A 92 15.07 15.91 2.01
CA LEU A 92 15.50 14.69 1.33
C LEU A 92 16.95 14.34 1.68
N ASP A 93 17.84 15.33 1.73
CA ASP A 93 19.25 15.14 2.06
C ASP A 93 19.42 14.63 3.50
N GLU A 94 18.73 15.25 4.47
CA GLU A 94 18.77 14.82 5.88
C GLU A 94 18.24 13.40 6.07
N LEU A 95 17.08 13.08 5.48
CA LEU A 95 16.51 11.74 5.56
C LEU A 95 17.37 10.68 4.86
N SER A 96 17.98 11.02 3.73
CA SER A 96 18.89 10.12 3.01
C SER A 96 20.13 9.82 3.84
N ARG A 97 20.70 10.85 4.49
CA ARG A 97 21.84 10.69 5.40
C ARG A 97 21.49 9.84 6.62
N TYR A 98 20.35 10.11 7.24
CA TYR A 98 19.83 9.30 8.35
C TYR A 98 19.64 7.83 7.95
N PHE A 99 19.05 7.59 6.78
CA PHE A 99 18.81 6.24 6.28
C PHE A 99 20.12 5.48 6.02
N ALA A 100 21.11 6.12 5.39
CA ALA A 100 22.43 5.53 5.19
C ALA A 100 23.15 5.24 6.52
N GLN A 101 23.13 6.18 7.47
CA GLN A 101 23.72 6.01 8.81
C GLN A 101 23.06 4.89 9.62
N SER A 102 21.76 4.64 9.40
CA SER A 102 21.03 3.55 10.05
C SER A 102 21.37 2.15 9.49
N GLY A 103 22.27 2.05 8.51
CA GLY A 103 22.56 0.80 7.81
C GLY A 103 21.44 0.36 6.87
N TYR A 104 20.72 1.32 6.27
CA TYR A 104 19.60 1.08 5.36
C TYR A 104 18.41 0.32 6.00
N ASP A 105 18.15 0.52 7.31
CA ASP A 105 16.99 -0.07 8.00
C ASP A 105 15.67 0.59 7.54
N TYR A 106 15.01 -0.05 6.59
CA TYR A 106 13.76 0.43 6.03
C TYR A 106 12.61 0.46 7.04
N ARG A 107 12.59 -0.46 8.01
CA ARG A 107 11.55 -0.48 9.06
C ARG A 107 11.72 0.72 9.98
N ASN A 108 12.95 1.04 10.34
CA ASN A 108 13.25 2.21 11.15
C ASN A 108 12.90 3.52 10.41
N LEU A 109 13.22 3.62 9.12
CA LEU A 109 12.83 4.76 8.30
C LEU A 109 11.31 4.98 8.33
N LEU A 110 10.51 3.93 8.09
CA LEU A 110 9.05 4.02 8.13
C LEU A 110 8.53 4.42 9.51
N ARG A 111 9.15 3.93 10.59
CA ARG A 111 8.79 4.31 11.96
C ARG A 111 9.02 5.80 12.20
N VAL A 112 10.15 6.34 11.76
CA VAL A 112 10.46 7.77 11.89
C VAL A 112 9.43 8.61 11.12
N LEU A 113 9.16 8.26 9.86
CA LEU A 113 8.21 8.99 9.02
C LEU A 113 6.78 8.94 9.60
N ALA A 114 6.34 7.79 10.12
CA ALA A 114 5.02 7.64 10.73
C ALA A 114 4.85 8.42 12.05
N ASN A 115 5.94 8.72 12.75
CA ASN A 115 5.94 9.53 13.97
C ASN A 115 6.04 11.04 13.71
N THR A 116 6.05 11.47 12.45
CA THR A 116 6.08 12.90 12.11
C THR A 116 4.71 13.55 12.30
N ARG A 117 4.70 14.84 12.66
CA ARG A 117 3.47 15.65 12.66
C ARG A 117 2.80 15.67 11.28
N LEU A 118 3.59 15.55 10.21
CA LEU A 118 3.08 15.50 8.85
C LEU A 118 2.18 14.29 8.64
N TYR A 119 2.59 13.11 9.11
CA TYR A 119 1.81 11.88 8.98
C TYR A 119 0.45 11.96 9.70
N SER A 120 0.39 12.71 10.80
CA SER A 120 -0.85 12.94 11.56
C SER A 120 -1.72 14.09 11.04
N ARG A 121 -1.38 14.73 9.92
CA ARG A 121 -2.19 15.84 9.38
C ARG A 121 -3.52 15.34 8.82
N SER A 122 -4.53 16.21 8.92
CA SER A 122 -5.81 16.01 8.23
C SER A 122 -5.64 16.18 6.71
N ASN A 123 -6.51 15.55 5.92
CA ASN A 123 -6.62 15.81 4.48
C ASN A 123 -7.33 17.13 4.16
N ARG A 124 -7.94 17.78 5.17
CA ARG A 124 -8.59 19.08 5.05
C ARG A 124 -7.67 20.16 5.60
N HIS A 125 -7.24 21.06 4.73
CA HIS A 125 -6.51 22.25 5.15
C HIS A 125 -7.50 23.38 5.48
N PRO A 126 -7.32 24.15 6.58
CA PRO A 126 -8.25 25.20 7.00
C PRO A 126 -8.48 26.30 5.96
N ALA A 127 -7.46 26.61 5.16
CA ALA A 127 -7.50 27.66 4.13
C ALA A 127 -8.03 27.17 2.76
N GLY A 128 -8.57 25.95 2.68
CA GLY A 128 -9.05 25.35 1.42
C GLY A 128 -8.00 24.46 0.73
N PRO A 129 -8.21 24.08 -0.54
CA PRO A 129 -7.34 23.15 -1.26
C PRO A 129 -5.89 23.67 -1.36
N VAL A 130 -4.93 22.80 -1.07
CA VAL A 130 -3.49 23.11 -1.11
C VAL A 130 -2.79 22.21 -2.14
N PRO A 131 -1.71 22.69 -2.80
CA PRO A 131 -0.94 21.85 -3.71
C PRO A 131 -0.34 20.64 -2.98
N GLU A 132 -0.39 19.46 -3.58
CA GLU A 132 0.13 18.21 -2.98
C GLU A 132 1.63 18.31 -2.63
N ALA A 133 2.41 19.01 -3.47
CA ALA A 133 3.84 19.24 -3.26
C ALA A 133 4.17 20.06 -2.00
N SER A 134 3.18 20.77 -1.42
CA SER A 134 3.36 21.55 -0.19
C SER A 134 3.31 20.71 1.07
N TYR A 135 2.69 19.51 1.00
CA TYR A 135 2.42 18.65 2.16
C TYR A 135 1.67 19.38 3.31
N ALA A 136 0.98 20.49 3.02
CA ALA A 136 0.24 21.28 4.01
C ALA A 136 -0.99 20.53 4.57
N ALA A 137 -1.57 19.63 3.78
CA ALA A 137 -2.55 18.64 4.19
C ALA A 137 -2.16 17.25 3.68
N MET A 138 -2.71 16.22 4.30
CA MET A 138 -2.46 14.84 3.90
C MET A 138 -3.12 14.54 2.55
N SER A 139 -2.33 14.19 1.55
CA SER A 139 -2.85 13.81 0.24
C SER A 139 -3.64 12.50 0.31
N LEU A 140 -4.78 12.46 -0.38
CA LEU A 140 -5.57 11.24 -0.50
C LEU A 140 -4.91 10.30 -1.51
N LYS A 141 -4.49 9.13 -1.04
CA LYS A 141 -3.91 8.08 -1.88
C LYS A 141 -4.92 6.95 -2.11
N PRO A 142 -5.07 6.46 -3.35
CA PRO A 142 -5.84 5.25 -3.57
C PRO A 142 -5.08 4.05 -2.97
N LEU A 143 -5.80 3.18 -2.25
CA LEU A 143 -5.22 1.94 -1.68
C LEU A 143 -4.63 1.08 -2.79
N THR A 144 -3.43 0.54 -2.64
CA THR A 144 -2.88 -0.42 -3.62
C THR A 144 -3.78 -1.66 -3.74
N ALA A 145 -3.65 -2.42 -4.82
CA ALA A 145 -4.40 -3.68 -4.99
C ALA A 145 -4.27 -4.60 -3.77
N ARG A 146 -3.05 -4.70 -3.22
CA ARG A 146 -2.76 -5.48 -2.00
C ARG A 146 -3.43 -4.89 -0.76
N GLN A 147 -3.33 -3.57 -0.55
CA GLN A 147 -3.96 -2.91 0.59
C GLN A 147 -5.48 -3.04 0.55
N MET A 148 -6.08 -2.92 -0.64
CA MET A 148 -7.50 -3.08 -0.86
C MET A 148 -7.96 -4.52 -0.59
N ALA A 149 -7.27 -5.51 -1.17
CA ALA A 149 -7.56 -6.93 -0.93
C ALA A 149 -7.42 -7.30 0.56
N ALA A 150 -6.35 -6.83 1.22
CA ALA A 150 -6.13 -7.05 2.64
C ALA A 150 -7.20 -6.37 3.51
N SER A 151 -7.63 -5.15 3.16
CA SER A 151 -8.70 -4.44 3.88
C SER A 151 -10.02 -5.20 3.80
N LEU A 152 -10.38 -5.72 2.62
CA LEU A 152 -11.59 -6.51 2.45
C LEU A 152 -11.53 -7.84 3.23
N ALA A 153 -10.37 -8.52 3.21
CA ALA A 153 -10.16 -9.74 3.99
C ALA A 153 -10.19 -9.47 5.51
N GLN A 154 -9.66 -8.32 5.96
CA GLN A 154 -9.74 -7.91 7.36
C GLN A 154 -11.18 -7.72 7.83
N VAL A 155 -12.04 -7.09 7.01
CA VAL A 155 -13.47 -6.95 7.31
C VAL A 155 -14.16 -8.31 7.43
N ALA A 156 -13.76 -9.30 6.62
CA ALA A 156 -14.28 -10.66 6.71
C ALA A 156 -13.89 -11.38 8.03
N ARG A 157 -12.96 -10.81 8.80
CA ARG A 157 -12.35 -11.40 10.00
C ARG A 157 -11.78 -12.80 9.79
N THR A 158 -11.49 -13.17 8.56
CA THR A 158 -10.45 -14.15 8.22
C THR A 158 -9.13 -13.50 8.62
N ILE A 159 -8.46 -14.00 9.65
CA ILE A 159 -7.17 -13.43 10.10
C ILE A 159 -6.26 -13.40 8.88
N PRO A 160 -5.94 -12.22 8.31
CA PRO A 160 -5.26 -12.18 7.04
C PRO A 160 -3.79 -12.45 7.31
N SER A 161 -3.32 -13.65 6.96
CA SER A 161 -1.91 -13.79 6.63
C SER A 161 -1.66 -13.04 5.32
N ALA A 162 -0.50 -12.39 5.18
CA ALA A 162 -0.09 -11.80 3.90
C ALA A 162 -0.07 -12.86 2.77
N ASP A 163 0.00 -14.13 3.14
CA ASP A 163 0.02 -15.30 2.27
C ASP A 163 -1.35 -15.96 2.09
N ASP A 164 -2.45 -15.32 2.53
CA ASP A 164 -3.79 -15.84 2.28
C ASP A 164 -4.00 -15.98 0.76
N PRO A 165 -4.31 -17.19 0.26
CA PRO A 165 -4.47 -17.43 -1.17
C PRO A 165 -5.55 -16.54 -1.81
N ILE A 166 -6.55 -16.15 -1.04
CA ILE A 166 -7.63 -15.26 -1.48
C ILE A 166 -7.10 -13.85 -1.65
N VAL A 167 -6.37 -13.33 -0.66
CA VAL A 167 -5.74 -12.01 -0.73
C VAL A 167 -4.77 -11.96 -1.90
N LEU A 168 -3.96 -13.02 -2.11
CA LEU A 168 -3.04 -13.11 -3.23
C LEU A 168 -3.75 -13.15 -4.59
N GLN A 169 -4.81 -13.96 -4.72
CA GLN A 169 -5.58 -14.05 -5.97
C GLN A 169 -6.28 -12.72 -6.29
N THR A 170 -6.93 -12.10 -5.30
CA THR A 170 -7.57 -10.79 -5.48
C THR A 170 -6.56 -9.69 -5.75
N THR A 171 -5.40 -9.71 -5.07
CA THR A 171 -4.29 -8.78 -5.35
C THR A 171 -3.83 -8.91 -6.80
N ARG A 172 -3.62 -10.14 -7.30
CA ARG A 172 -3.23 -10.37 -8.71
C ARG A 172 -4.31 -9.90 -9.69
N GLN A 173 -5.57 -10.18 -9.38
CA GLN A 173 -6.69 -9.78 -10.24
C GLN A 173 -6.82 -8.25 -10.30
N LEU A 174 -6.79 -7.58 -9.15
CA LEU A 174 -6.84 -6.13 -9.07
C LEU A 174 -5.57 -5.48 -9.63
N GLY A 175 -4.39 -6.03 -9.36
CA GLY A 175 -3.10 -5.55 -9.88
C GLY A 175 -3.04 -5.60 -11.40
N ARG A 176 -3.58 -6.65 -12.03
CA ARG A 176 -3.73 -6.72 -13.51
C ARG A 176 -4.66 -5.65 -14.07
N LEU A 177 -5.71 -5.29 -13.35
CA LEU A 177 -6.72 -4.33 -13.81
C LEU A 177 -6.35 -2.88 -13.52
N ARG A 178 -5.53 -2.64 -12.49
CA ARG A 178 -5.25 -1.30 -11.94
C ARG A 178 -3.78 -0.87 -12.03
N GLY A 179 -2.85 -1.82 -12.15
CA GLY A 179 -1.43 -1.62 -11.90
C GLY A 179 -1.09 -1.68 -10.40
N ASP A 180 0.14 -2.07 -10.05
CA ASP A 180 0.62 -2.21 -8.67
C ASP A 180 1.20 -0.91 -8.07
N ALA A 181 1.11 0.21 -8.80
CA ALA A 181 1.68 1.48 -8.38
C ALA A 181 0.75 2.27 -7.44
N SER A 182 1.35 3.18 -6.66
CA SER A 182 0.62 4.18 -5.86
C SER A 182 -0.21 5.17 -6.71
N GLU A 183 -0.11 5.08 -8.04
CA GLU A 183 -0.80 5.90 -9.04
C GLU A 183 -1.99 5.18 -9.72
N ALA A 184 -2.29 3.94 -9.32
CA ALA A 184 -3.30 3.10 -9.93
C ALA A 184 -4.72 3.71 -9.81
N LYS A 185 -5.28 4.20 -10.93
CA LYS A 185 -6.65 4.75 -11.02
C LYS A 185 -7.70 3.64 -10.98
N LEU A 186 -8.79 3.85 -10.22
CA LEU A 186 -9.93 2.94 -10.20
C LEU A 186 -10.71 3.03 -11.52
N GLY A 187 -10.63 1.98 -12.35
CA GLY A 187 -11.48 1.83 -13.54
C GLY A 187 -12.84 1.19 -13.22
N ILE A 188 -13.82 1.36 -14.11
CA ILE A 188 -15.18 0.80 -13.97
C ILE A 188 -15.14 -0.72 -13.76
N VAL A 189 -14.32 -1.44 -14.54
CA VAL A 189 -14.18 -2.90 -14.41
C VAL A 189 -13.62 -3.29 -13.04
N SER A 190 -12.68 -2.52 -12.50
CA SER A 190 -12.16 -2.74 -11.14
C SER A 190 -13.25 -2.50 -10.10
N ALA A 191 -14.05 -1.45 -10.25
CA ALA A 191 -15.17 -1.16 -9.36
C ALA A 191 -16.24 -2.28 -9.39
N LEU A 192 -16.64 -2.75 -10.58
CA LEU A 192 -17.58 -3.87 -10.72
C LEU A 192 -17.01 -5.18 -10.16
N THR A 193 -15.71 -5.42 -10.33
CA THR A 193 -15.02 -6.58 -9.75
C THR A 193 -15.01 -6.49 -8.22
N LEU A 194 -14.91 -5.29 -7.65
CA LEU A 194 -15.02 -5.09 -6.20
C LEU A 194 -16.45 -5.32 -5.72
N LEU A 195 -17.47 -4.85 -6.44
CA LEU A 195 -18.87 -5.01 -6.05
C LEU A 195 -19.37 -6.46 -6.13
N HIS A 196 -18.92 -7.22 -7.13
CA HIS A 196 -19.40 -8.58 -7.41
C HIS A 196 -18.31 -9.65 -7.24
N GLY A 197 -17.17 -9.29 -6.68
CA GLY A 197 -16.03 -10.19 -6.54
C GLY A 197 -16.28 -11.29 -5.53
N GLN A 198 -15.54 -12.39 -5.66
CA GLN A 198 -15.63 -13.54 -4.74
C GLN A 198 -15.34 -13.19 -3.26
N VAL A 199 -14.62 -12.09 -3.03
CA VAL A 199 -14.38 -11.58 -1.67
C VAL A 199 -15.65 -10.97 -1.09
N VAL A 200 -16.38 -10.15 -1.87
CA VAL A 200 -17.63 -9.53 -1.44
C VAL A 200 -18.76 -10.57 -1.33
N ASP A 201 -18.85 -11.51 -2.25
CA ASP A 201 -19.81 -12.62 -2.13
C ASP A 201 -19.63 -13.41 -0.83
N ARG A 202 -18.38 -13.64 -0.40
CA ARG A 202 -18.09 -14.27 0.91
C ARG A 202 -18.35 -13.36 2.11
N LEU A 203 -18.12 -12.06 1.98
CA LEU A 203 -18.44 -11.09 3.02
C LEU A 203 -19.94 -11.01 3.30
N SER A 204 -20.76 -11.16 2.25
CA SER A 204 -22.22 -11.04 2.30
C SER A 204 -22.93 -12.33 2.72
N ARG A 205 -22.22 -13.45 2.86
CA ARG A 205 -22.79 -14.74 3.30
C ARG A 205 -22.49 -14.98 4.78
N GLU A 206 -23.54 -15.24 5.55
CA GLU A 206 -23.46 -15.56 6.98
C GLU A 206 -22.60 -16.81 7.25
N SER A 207 -22.61 -17.80 6.35
CA SER A 207 -21.84 -19.04 6.52
C SER A 207 -20.32 -18.87 6.42
N THR A 208 -19.85 -17.79 5.78
CA THR A 208 -18.41 -17.56 5.55
C THR A 208 -17.88 -16.33 6.26
N SER A 209 -18.73 -15.34 6.54
CA SER A 209 -18.35 -14.09 7.19
C SER A 209 -18.44 -14.23 8.70
N ARG A 210 -17.29 -14.32 9.38
CA ARG A 210 -17.23 -14.33 10.85
C ARG A 210 -17.81 -13.06 11.47
N LEU A 211 -17.78 -11.94 10.73
CA LEU A 211 -18.43 -10.72 11.16
C LEU A 211 -19.95 -10.88 11.20
N LEU A 212 -20.57 -11.41 10.14
CA LEU A 212 -22.02 -11.63 10.12
C LEU A 212 -22.43 -12.66 11.17
N MET A 213 -21.68 -13.75 11.33
CA MET A 213 -21.90 -14.73 12.40
C MET A 213 -21.84 -14.09 13.80
N ALA A 214 -20.90 -13.17 14.03
CA ALA A 214 -20.77 -12.49 15.31
C ALA A 214 -21.90 -11.47 15.54
N LEU A 215 -22.43 -10.86 14.47
CA LEU A 215 -23.55 -9.92 14.55
C LEU A 215 -24.88 -10.63 14.84
N ASP A 216 -25.04 -11.88 14.40
CA ASP A 216 -26.23 -12.71 14.67
C ASP A 216 -26.26 -13.30 16.10
N ALA A 217 -25.28 -12.97 16.95
CA ALA A 217 -25.26 -13.50 18.31
C ALA A 217 -26.48 -13.01 19.13
N PRO A 218 -27.15 -13.90 19.90
CA PRO A 218 -28.49 -13.66 20.46
C PRO A 218 -28.60 -12.56 21.54
N HIS A 219 -27.48 -11.98 21.96
CA HIS A 219 -27.40 -10.95 23.00
C HIS A 219 -27.06 -9.55 22.45
N LEU A 220 -26.88 -9.40 21.14
CA LEU A 220 -26.61 -8.09 20.54
C LEU A 220 -27.90 -7.36 20.16
N ASP A 221 -28.06 -6.16 20.71
CA ASP A 221 -29.11 -5.23 20.27
C ASP A 221 -28.74 -4.59 18.92
N ALA A 222 -29.74 -4.09 18.17
CA ALA A 222 -29.56 -3.45 16.87
C ALA A 222 -28.53 -2.30 16.92
N HIS A 223 -28.56 -1.48 17.98
CA HIS A 223 -27.56 -0.43 18.18
C HIS A 223 -26.13 -0.96 18.32
N GLN A 224 -25.97 -2.09 19.01
CA GLN A 224 -24.68 -2.73 19.19
C GLN A 224 -24.21 -3.37 17.88
N GLN A 225 -25.11 -4.03 17.15
CA GLN A 225 -24.81 -4.60 15.82
C GLN A 225 -24.30 -3.52 14.86
N ILE A 226 -25.01 -2.39 14.77
CA ILE A 226 -24.60 -1.25 13.93
C ILE A 226 -23.22 -0.73 14.36
N ARG A 227 -23.00 -0.55 15.67
CA ARG A 227 -21.71 -0.09 16.18
C ARG A 227 -20.57 -1.05 15.83
N TRP A 228 -20.75 -2.35 16.03
CA TRP A 228 -19.74 -3.36 15.70
C TRP A 228 -19.45 -3.41 14.20
N MET A 229 -20.48 -3.26 13.37
CA MET A 229 -20.33 -3.14 11.92
C MET A 229 -19.48 -1.91 11.56
N PHE A 230 -19.77 -0.74 12.12
CA PHE A 230 -19.00 0.49 11.88
C PHE A 230 -17.54 0.38 12.32
N LEU A 231 -17.29 -0.21 13.49
CA LEU A 231 -15.93 -0.42 13.96
C LEU A 231 -15.17 -1.39 13.07
N ALA A 232 -15.83 -2.42 12.54
CA ALA A 232 -15.19 -3.40 11.68
C ALA A 232 -14.94 -2.89 10.24
N THR A 233 -15.81 -2.02 9.71
CA THR A 233 -15.73 -1.55 8.31
C THR A 233 -15.07 -0.18 8.16
N VAL A 234 -15.39 0.77 9.06
CA VAL A 234 -14.94 2.18 8.97
C VAL A 234 -13.94 2.54 10.08
N ASN A 235 -13.67 1.63 11.02
CA ASN A 235 -12.77 1.86 12.17
C ASN A 235 -13.13 3.11 13.01
N ARG A 236 -14.41 3.49 13.06
CA ARG A 236 -14.92 4.59 13.90
C ARG A 236 -16.29 4.25 14.46
N ASN A 237 -16.73 4.97 15.48
CA ASN A 237 -18.13 4.88 15.90
C ASN A 237 -19.04 5.58 14.88
N PRO A 238 -20.29 5.11 14.70
CA PRO A 238 -21.30 5.81 13.92
C PRO A 238 -21.64 7.16 14.56
N THR A 239 -22.02 8.14 13.73
CA THR A 239 -22.61 9.38 14.22
C THR A 239 -24.06 9.14 14.70
N ASN A 240 -24.62 10.08 15.44
CA ASN A 240 -26.01 9.97 15.92
C ASN A 240 -27.02 9.87 14.75
N GLU A 241 -26.79 10.62 13.68
CA GLU A 241 -27.61 10.60 12.46
C GLU A 241 -27.51 9.23 11.76
N GLU A 242 -26.29 8.70 11.58
CA GLU A 242 -26.06 7.38 10.98
C GLU A 242 -26.73 6.26 11.80
N MET A 243 -26.62 6.34 13.13
CA MET A 243 -27.22 5.37 14.03
C MET A 243 -28.74 5.38 13.92
N GLN A 244 -29.37 6.55 13.89
CA GLN A 244 -30.82 6.67 13.76
C GLN A 244 -31.32 6.14 12.42
N ALA A 245 -30.68 6.55 11.32
CA ALA A 245 -31.06 6.12 9.97
C ALA A 245 -30.97 4.60 9.80
N LEU A 246 -29.88 3.99 10.29
CA LEU A 246 -29.68 2.54 10.17
C LEU A 246 -30.60 1.74 11.10
N SER A 247 -30.85 2.20 12.32
CA SER A 247 -31.81 1.54 13.21
C SER A 247 -33.22 1.55 12.61
N GLN A 248 -33.63 2.64 11.97
CA GLN A 248 -34.91 2.73 11.27
C GLN A 248 -34.99 1.73 10.11
N TRP A 249 -33.93 1.68 9.28
CA TRP A 249 -33.83 0.75 8.15
C TRP A 249 -33.88 -0.71 8.60
N VAL A 250 -33.12 -1.10 9.63
CA VAL A 250 -33.14 -2.46 10.19
C VAL A 250 -34.54 -2.82 10.68
N GLY A 251 -35.25 -1.89 11.33
CA GLY A 251 -36.62 -2.09 11.77
C GLY A 251 -37.62 -2.24 10.62
N GLU A 252 -37.40 -1.58 9.48
CA GLU A 252 -38.21 -1.74 8.27
C GLU A 252 -37.98 -3.10 7.60
N VAL A 253 -36.73 -3.51 7.44
CA VAL A 253 -36.36 -4.81 6.85
C VAL A 253 -36.93 -5.97 7.69
N LYS A 254 -36.81 -5.92 9.02
CA LYS A 254 -37.39 -6.94 9.90
C LYS A 254 -38.92 -7.03 9.76
N ARG A 255 -39.61 -5.90 9.59
CA ARG A 255 -41.06 -5.86 9.34
C ARG A 255 -41.42 -6.48 7.98
N GLN A 256 -40.68 -6.16 6.93
CA GLN A 256 -40.89 -6.73 5.59
C GLN A 256 -40.66 -8.25 5.59
N ALA A 257 -39.61 -8.73 6.25
CA ALA A 257 -39.34 -10.15 6.39
C ALA A 257 -40.47 -10.88 7.14
N ALA A 258 -40.95 -10.34 8.26
CA ALA A 258 -42.06 -10.92 9.02
C ALA A 258 -43.37 -10.97 8.21
N ASN A 259 -43.64 -9.95 7.38
CA ASN A 259 -44.81 -9.93 6.50
C ASN A 259 -44.69 -10.96 5.36
N ALA A 260 -43.50 -11.15 4.80
CA ALA A 260 -43.25 -12.17 3.78
C ALA A 260 -43.45 -13.58 4.33
N THR A 261 -42.99 -13.87 5.56
CA THR A 261 -43.21 -15.19 6.19
C THR A 261 -44.69 -15.46 6.48
N LYS A 262 -45.47 -14.42 6.83
CA LYS A 262 -46.92 -14.55 7.02
C LYS A 262 -47.67 -14.80 5.71
N ALA A 263 -47.23 -14.23 4.59
CA ALA A 263 -47.86 -14.42 3.28
C ALA A 263 -47.56 -15.79 2.65
N VAL A 264 -46.51 -16.48 3.08
CA VAL A 264 -46.15 -17.83 2.59
C VAL A 264 -46.83 -18.94 3.40
N ASN A 265 -47.20 -18.66 4.66
CA ASN A 265 -47.81 -19.63 5.58
C ASN A 265 -49.34 -19.47 5.75
N GLY A 266 -49.97 -18.54 5.03
CA GLY A 266 -51.41 -18.31 5.02
C GLY A 266 -51.99 -18.56 3.64
#